data_AF-A0A971K7T8-F1
#
_entry.id   AF-A0A971K7T8-F1
#
_cell.length_a   1.000
_cell.length_b   1.000
_cell.length_c   1.000
_cell.angle_alpha   90.00
_cell.angle_beta   90.00
_cell.angle_gamma   90.00
#
_symmetry.space_group_name_H-M   'P 1'
#
loop_
_entity.id
_entity.type
_entity.pdbx_description
1 polymer ?
#
loop_
_entity_poly.entity_id
_entity_poly.type
_entity_poly.pdbx_seq_one_letter_code
_entity_poly.pdbx_strand_id
1 'polypeptide(L)' 'MPRPLRTIIQGVTYHCYTRCRGRRELLKGRYGKKYFIESVKMCQEKYDFKLIAAEIVANHIHLIIKT' A
#
# COMPACT_ATOMS: atom_id res chain seq x y z
N MET A 1 -8.14 -21.04 13.22
CA MET A 1 -6.84 -20.41 13.56
C MET A 1 -6.99 -18.90 13.43
N PRO A 2 -7.13 -18.16 14.55
CA PRO A 2 -7.12 -16.71 14.49
C PRO A 2 -5.74 -16.24 13.98
N ARG A 3 -5.72 -15.19 13.17
CA ARG A 3 -4.44 -14.58 12.79
C ARG A 3 -3.81 -13.98 14.04
N PRO A 4 -2.46 -14.00 14.15
CA PRO A 4 -1.76 -13.25 15.18
C PRO A 4 -2.21 -11.78 15.19
N LEU A 5 -2.25 -11.18 16.38
CA LEU A 5 -2.51 -9.75 16.50
C LEU A 5 -1.46 -8.97 15.71
N ARG A 6 -1.91 -7.91 15.03
CA ARG A 6 -1.01 -7.02 14.30
C ARG A 6 -0.23 -6.18 15.32
N THR A 7 1.08 -6.13 15.16
CA THR A 7 1.94 -5.18 15.88
C THR A 7 1.67 -3.76 15.36
N ILE A 8 1.35 -2.83 16.28
CA ILE A 8 1.03 -1.43 15.97
C ILE A 8 1.98 -0.55 16.78
N ILE A 9 3.17 -0.31 16.22
CA ILE A 9 4.23 0.50 16.81
C ILE A 9 4.49 1.73 15.91
N GLN A 10 4.71 2.89 16.52
CA GLN A 10 5.04 4.14 15.80
C GLN A 10 6.57 4.26 15.57
N GLY A 11 7.00 5.05 14.59
CA GLY A 11 8.43 5.29 14.33
C GLY A 11 9.17 4.18 13.57
N VAL A 12 8.49 3.08 13.19
CA VAL A 12 9.12 1.89 12.59
C VAL A 12 8.76 1.73 11.11
N THR A 13 9.51 0.88 10.43
CA THR A 13 9.29 0.59 9.00
C THR A 13 8.40 -0.63 8.83
N TYR A 14 7.38 -0.50 7.98
CA TYR A 14 6.44 -1.56 7.64
C TYR A 14 6.51 -1.91 6.17
N HIS A 15 6.41 -3.21 5.87
CA HIS A 15 6.04 -3.71 4.56
C HIS A 15 4.54 -3.95 4.49
N CYS A 16 3.85 -3.09 3.75
CA CYS A 16 2.42 -3.15 3.55
C CYS A 16 2.12 -3.82 2.21
N TYR A 17 1.16 -4.75 2.23
CA TYR A 17 0.76 -5.53 1.07
C TYR A 17 -0.76 -5.62 1.00
N THR A 18 -1.32 -5.44 -0.20
CA THR A 18 -2.71 -5.80 -0.45
C THR A 18 -2.90 -6.29 -1.88
N ARG A 19 -3.86 -7.20 -2.06
CA ARG A 19 -4.17 -7.85 -3.34
C ARG A 19 -5.59 -7.52 -3.75
N CYS A 20 -5.81 -7.30 -5.03
CA CYS A 20 -7.12 -7.10 -5.63
C CYS A 20 -8.04 -8.30 -5.40
N ARG A 21 -9.35 -8.01 -5.33
CA ARG A 21 -10.39 -9.02 -5.10
C ARG A 21 -10.30 -10.16 -6.12
N GLY A 22 -10.29 -11.39 -5.62
CA GLY A 22 -10.23 -12.59 -6.48
C GLY A 22 -8.93 -12.71 -7.28
N ARG A 23 -7.85 -12.04 -6.88
CA ARG A 23 -6.55 -12.01 -7.59
C ARG A 23 -6.61 -11.44 -9.02
N ARG A 24 -7.68 -10.70 -9.33
CA ARG A 24 -7.92 -10.09 -10.65
C ARG A 24 -6.91 -8.98 -10.95
N GLU A 25 -6.54 -8.84 -12.22
CA GLU A 25 -5.60 -7.83 -12.74
C GLU A 25 -6.22 -6.42 -12.85
N LEU A 26 -6.83 -5.91 -11.77
CA LEU A 26 -7.61 -4.67 -11.79
C LEU A 26 -6.75 -3.38 -11.84
N LEU A 27 -5.44 -3.50 -11.65
CA LEU A 27 -4.51 -2.37 -11.67
C LEU A 27 -3.74 -2.26 -13.01
N LYS A 28 -4.04 -3.14 -13.97
CA LYS A 28 -3.36 -3.17 -15.27
C LYS A 28 -3.70 -1.91 -16.08
N GLY A 29 -2.67 -1.33 -16.70
CA GLY A 29 -2.79 -0.15 -17.57
C GLY A 29 -2.57 1.19 -16.85
N ARG A 30 -2.70 2.28 -17.60
CA ARG A 30 -2.29 3.63 -17.15
C ARG A 30 -3.05 4.15 -15.93
N TYR A 31 -4.32 3.78 -15.80
CA TYR A 31 -5.19 4.29 -14.74
C TYR A 31 -4.85 3.69 -13.37
N GLY A 32 -4.42 2.43 -13.31
CA GLY A 32 -3.99 1.82 -12.05
C GLY A 32 -2.84 2.59 -11.41
N LYS A 33 -1.79 2.88 -12.19
CA LYS A 33 -0.65 3.71 -11.74
C LYS A 33 -1.07 5.12 -11.34
N LYS A 34 -1.90 5.79 -12.16
CA LYS A 34 -2.40 7.15 -11.88
C LYS A 34 -3.11 7.22 -10.52
N TYR A 35 -4.14 6.40 -10.35
CA TYR A 35 -4.95 6.44 -9.12
C TYR A 35 -4.20 5.92 -7.90
N PHE A 36 -3.24 5.02 -8.07
CA PHE A 36 -2.36 4.59 -6.98
C PHE A 36 -1.52 5.75 -6.45
N ILE A 37 -0.85 6.51 -7.33
CA ILE A 37 -0.05 7.67 -6.93
C ILE A 37 -0.92 8.74 -6.26
N GLU A 38 -2.09 9.05 -6.83
CA GLU A 38 -3.05 10.00 -6.24
C GLU A 38 -3.48 9.54 -4.84
N SER A 39 -3.82 8.27 -4.67
CA SER A 39 -4.23 7.71 -3.38
C SER A 39 -3.13 7.81 -2.32
N VAL A 40 -1.88 7.53 -2.69
CA VAL A 40 -0.74 7.64 -1.76
C VAL A 40 -0.53 9.10 -1.32
N LYS A 41 -0.65 10.06 -2.23
CA LYS A 41 -0.56 11.50 -1.90
C LYS A 41 -1.68 11.93 -0.96
N MET A 42 -2.92 11.54 -1.24
CA MET A 42 -4.06 11.80 -0.34
C MET A 42 -3.84 11.20 1.06
N CYS A 43 -3.19 10.03 1.13
CA CYS A 43 -2.82 9.45 2.42
C CYS A 43 -1.75 10.27 3.14
N GLN A 44 -0.74 10.80 2.44
CA GLN A 44 0.29 11.66 3.05
C GLN A 44 -0.25 13.02 3.50
N GLU A 45 -1.30 13.53 2.85
CA GLU A 45 -2.01 14.73 3.31
C GLU A 45 -2.78 14.47 4.62
N LYS A 46 -3.25 13.25 4.82
CA LYS A 46 -4.07 12.86 5.99
C LYS A 46 -3.26 12.29 7.16
N TYR A 47 -2.13 11.67 6.87
CA TYR A 47 -1.33 10.90 7.83
C TYR A 47 0.14 11.26 7.71
N ASP A 48 0.82 11.36 8.85
CA ASP A 48 2.27 11.55 8.88
C ASP A 48 3.00 10.21 8.70
N PHE A 49 3.64 10.05 7.56
CA PHE A 49 4.54 8.92 7.28
C PHE A 49 5.48 9.23 6.11
N LYS A 50 6.64 8.59 6.12
CA LYS A 50 7.58 8.60 5.00
C LYS A 50 7.33 7.41 4.08
N LEU A 51 7.05 7.67 2.81
CA LEU A 51 7.08 6.66 1.76
C LEU A 51 8.54 6.36 1.38
N ILE A 52 8.99 5.13 1.59
CA ILE A 52 10.34 4.68 1.24
C ILE A 52 10.36 4.03 -0.14
N ALA A 53 9.39 3.15 -0.41
CA ALA A 53 9.23 2.49 -1.71
C ALA A 53 7.76 2.18 -1.98
N ALA A 54 7.38 2.16 -3.26
CA ALA A 54 6.05 1.78 -3.71
C ALA A 54 6.16 0.99 -5.00
N GLU A 55 5.51 -0.17 -5.05
CA GLU A 55 5.44 -1.02 -6.23
C GLU A 55 3.98 -1.34 -6.54
N ILE A 56 3.59 -1.18 -7.79
CA ILE A 56 2.26 -1.52 -8.30
C ILE A 56 2.41 -2.53 -9.43
N VAL A 57 1.79 -3.69 -9.25
CA VAL A 57 1.68 -4.72 -10.29
C VAL A 57 0.21 -4.96 -10.62
N ALA A 58 -0.07 -5.83 -11.60
CA ALA A 58 -1.39 -5.97 -12.19
C ALA A 58 -2.52 -6.28 -11.18
N ASN A 59 -2.25 -7.05 -10.12
CA ASN A 59 -3.27 -7.48 -9.16
C ASN A 59 -2.95 -7.20 -7.69
N HIS A 60 -1.86 -6.50 -7.38
CA HIS A 60 -1.51 -6.16 -6.00
C HIS A 60 -0.55 -4.97 -5.94
N ILE A 61 -0.38 -4.44 -4.73
CA ILE A 61 0.57 -3.36 -4.43
C ILE A 61 1.44 -3.74 -3.24
N HIS A 62 2.64 -3.18 -3.23
CA HIS A 62 3.54 -3.15 -2.08
C HIS A 62 3.88 -1.71 -1.73
N LEU A 63 3.93 -1.41 -0.43
CA LEU A 63 4.41 -0.15 0.10
C LEU A 63 5.42 -0.44 1.20
N ILE A 64 6.53 0.28 1.21
CA ILE A 64 7.44 0.38 2.34
C ILE A 64 7.25 1.77 2.92
N ILE A 65 6.73 1.84 4.14
CA ILE A 65 6.48 3.11 4.84
C ILE A 65 7.21 3.12 6.17
N LYS A 66 7.66 4.29 6.60
CA LYS A 66 8.07 4.54 7.99
C LYS A 66 7.05 5.47 8.62
N THR A 67 6.37 4.97 9.65
CA THR A 67 5.51 5.77 10.52
C THR A 67 6.33 6.38 11.66
#